data_AF-A0A3D9HZD4-F1
#
_entry.id   AF-A0A3D9HZD4-F1
#
_cell.length_a   1.000
_cell.length_b   1.000
_cell.length_c   1.000
_cell.angle_alpha   90.00
_cell.angle_beta   90.00
_cell.angle_gamma   90.00
#
_symmetry.space_group_name_H-M   'P 1'
#
loop_
_entity.id
_entity.type
_entity.pdbx_description
1 polymer ?
#
loop_
_entity_poly.entity_id
_entity_poly.type
_entity_poly.pdbx_seq_one_letter_code
_entity_poly.pdbx_strand_id
1 'polypeptide(L)'
;MAQQPMYSGQVNSPETELSAAIDGVVTTISLLNAAALPAAPNIAVIGEGDIAETILYTGKSGNNLTGVTRGFQGVASSWGANSKVARHFTAYDYDTLRANIVDHETRLAPLTSPAFTGTPTAPTAATATNNTLIATTALVQAKIDLAIANLIDSAPGALDTLNELAAAMGDDPNFAATVTNAIALKLNSSAYTAADVLAKLLTVDGTGSGLDAEMVGGHHITTSSSAPSGGVNGDIWIQF
;
A
#
# COMPACT_ATOMS: atom_id res chain seq x y z
N MET A 1 14.55 -28.71 -8.65
CA MET A 1 14.54 -29.94 -9.47
C MET A 1 13.24 -30.68 -9.21
N ALA A 2 12.78 -31.55 -10.11
CA ALA A 2 11.64 -32.42 -9.77
C ALA A 2 12.11 -33.45 -8.72
N GLN A 3 11.26 -33.74 -7.72
CA GLN A 3 11.57 -34.79 -6.74
C GLN A 3 11.72 -36.13 -7.45
N GLN A 4 12.74 -36.89 -7.09
CA GLN A 4 12.99 -38.23 -7.60
C GLN A 4 12.03 -39.24 -6.93
N PRO A 5 11.53 -40.26 -7.66
CA PRO A 5 10.62 -41.26 -7.11
C PRO A 5 11.26 -42.06 -5.98
N MET A 6 10.63 -42.08 -4.80
CA MET A 6 11.01 -42.95 -3.69
C MET A 6 10.15 -44.21 -3.70
N TYR A 7 10.79 -45.38 -3.67
CA TYR A 7 10.09 -46.66 -3.65
C TYR A 7 9.92 -47.15 -2.22
N SER A 8 8.73 -47.66 -1.89
CA SER A 8 8.45 -48.15 -0.53
C SER A 8 9.37 -49.31 -0.16
N GLY A 9 9.88 -49.26 1.08
CA GLY A 9 10.56 -50.40 1.69
C GLY A 9 9.57 -51.48 2.15
N GLN A 10 10.11 -52.56 2.69
CA GLN A 10 9.32 -53.64 3.29
C GLN A 10 9.91 -54.02 4.64
N VAL A 11 9.05 -54.17 5.66
CA VAL A 11 9.46 -54.59 7.00
C VAL A 11 10.20 -55.92 6.91
N ASN A 12 11.39 -55.99 7.49
CA ASN A 12 12.31 -57.12 7.48
C ASN A 12 12.80 -57.56 6.08
N SER A 13 12.40 -56.87 5.00
CA SER A 13 12.76 -57.17 3.61
C SER A 13 12.78 -58.68 3.31
N PRO A 14 11.65 -59.38 3.42
CA PRO A 14 11.63 -60.84 3.29
C PRO A 14 12.12 -61.26 1.90
N GLU A 15 12.85 -62.36 1.88
CA GLU A 15 13.40 -62.93 0.66
C GLU A 15 12.39 -63.81 -0.06
N THR A 16 12.46 -63.79 -1.38
CA THR A 16 11.94 -64.83 -2.26
C THR A 16 13.06 -65.27 -3.20
N GLU A 17 12.73 -66.11 -4.17
CA GLU A 17 13.68 -66.75 -5.06
C GLU A 17 13.18 -66.73 -6.49
N LEU A 18 14.10 -66.70 -7.45
CA LEU A 18 13.79 -66.91 -8.85
C LEU A 18 13.23 -68.32 -9.06
N SER A 19 12.07 -68.43 -9.73
CA SER A 19 11.48 -69.74 -10.04
C SER A 19 12.16 -70.45 -11.21
N ALA A 20 12.95 -69.72 -12.00
CA ALA A 20 13.70 -70.23 -13.15
C ALA A 20 14.95 -69.36 -13.37
N ALA A 21 15.93 -69.88 -14.13
CA ALA A 21 17.08 -69.09 -14.54
C ALA A 21 16.66 -67.93 -15.48
N ILE A 22 17.36 -66.80 -15.37
CA ILE A 22 17.15 -65.60 -16.20
C ILE A 22 18.47 -65.13 -16.80
N ASP A 23 18.41 -64.53 -17.99
CA ASP A 23 19.55 -63.81 -18.58
C ASP A 23 19.54 -62.33 -18.18
N GLY A 24 20.46 -61.51 -18.68
CA GLY A 24 20.57 -60.08 -18.36
C GLY A 24 19.58 -59.16 -19.08
N VAL A 25 18.67 -59.67 -19.92
CA VAL A 25 17.77 -58.85 -20.76
C VAL A 25 16.28 -59.14 -20.55
N VAL A 26 15.91 -60.14 -19.74
CA VAL A 26 14.49 -60.40 -19.44
C VAL A 26 13.78 -59.18 -18.85
N THR A 27 12.56 -58.93 -19.33
CA THR A 27 11.68 -57.85 -18.85
C THR A 27 10.54 -58.36 -17.95
N THR A 28 10.46 -59.67 -17.76
CA THR A 28 9.53 -60.35 -16.87
C THR A 28 10.31 -61.37 -16.06
N ILE A 29 10.15 -61.35 -14.74
CA ILE A 29 10.86 -62.25 -13.82
C ILE A 29 9.83 -63.00 -12.98
N SER A 30 9.88 -64.33 -13.03
CA SER A 30 9.02 -65.22 -12.24
C SER A 30 9.70 -65.58 -10.92
N LEU A 31 8.96 -65.42 -9.82
CA LEU A 31 9.42 -65.66 -8.45
C LEU A 31 8.64 -66.81 -7.82
N LEU A 32 9.21 -67.45 -6.80
CA LEU A 32 8.46 -68.43 -5.99
C LEU A 32 7.34 -67.77 -5.18
N ASN A 33 7.56 -66.54 -4.70
CA ASN A 33 6.58 -65.77 -3.94
C ASN A 33 6.77 -64.25 -4.10
N ALA A 34 6.11 -63.64 -5.09
CA ALA A 34 6.22 -62.20 -5.30
C ALA A 34 5.48 -61.36 -4.24
N ALA A 35 4.71 -61.97 -3.34
CA ALA A 35 4.13 -61.26 -2.20
C ALA A 35 5.19 -60.83 -1.15
N ALA A 36 6.38 -61.43 -1.20
CA ALA A 36 7.54 -61.01 -0.40
C ALA A 36 8.12 -59.65 -0.84
N LEU A 37 7.71 -59.10 -1.99
CA LEU A 37 8.14 -57.80 -2.48
C LEU A 37 6.99 -56.77 -2.41
N PRO A 38 7.27 -55.46 -2.33
CA PRO A 38 6.23 -54.44 -2.31
C PRO A 38 5.36 -54.41 -3.58
N ALA A 39 4.30 -53.59 -3.55
CA ALA A 39 3.53 -53.28 -4.75
C ALA A 39 4.39 -52.50 -5.76
N ALA A 40 4.12 -52.72 -7.06
CA ALA A 40 4.78 -51.99 -8.13
C ALA A 40 4.21 -50.56 -8.28
N PRO A 41 4.98 -49.59 -8.81
CA PRO A 41 6.38 -49.71 -9.19
C PRO A 41 7.29 -49.79 -7.95
N ASN A 42 8.31 -50.65 -8.00
CA ASN A 42 9.31 -50.73 -6.94
C ASN A 42 10.63 -51.29 -7.47
N ILE A 43 11.63 -51.28 -6.61
CA ILE A 43 12.91 -51.92 -6.88
C ILE A 43 13.04 -53.22 -6.07
N ALA A 44 13.89 -54.11 -6.54
CA ALA A 44 14.31 -55.29 -5.81
C ALA A 44 15.77 -55.60 -6.16
N VAL A 45 16.46 -56.29 -5.27
CA VAL A 45 17.84 -56.74 -5.47
C VAL A 45 17.80 -58.24 -5.74
N ILE A 46 18.46 -58.66 -6.82
CA ILE A 46 18.71 -60.06 -7.13
C ILE A 46 20.15 -60.39 -6.70
N GLY A 47 20.30 -61.48 -5.98
CA GLY A 47 21.56 -61.94 -5.44
C GLY A 47 22.02 -61.18 -4.19
N GLU A 48 23.24 -61.50 -3.78
CA GLU A 48 23.89 -60.99 -2.57
C GLU A 48 25.34 -60.60 -2.87
N GLY A 49 25.92 -59.76 -2.00
CA GLY A 49 27.31 -59.32 -2.10
C GLY A 49 27.59 -58.44 -3.33
N ASP A 50 28.85 -58.45 -3.78
CA ASP A 50 29.37 -57.51 -4.78
C ASP A 50 28.86 -57.76 -6.21
N ILE A 51 28.16 -58.88 -6.43
CA ILE A 51 27.59 -59.25 -7.72
C ILE A 51 26.08 -58.95 -7.80
N ALA A 52 25.48 -58.45 -6.73
CA ALA A 52 24.06 -58.18 -6.68
C ALA A 52 23.65 -57.10 -7.68
N GLU A 53 22.43 -57.24 -8.22
CA GLU A 53 21.85 -56.31 -9.18
C GLU A 53 20.56 -55.74 -8.62
N THR A 54 20.38 -54.42 -8.67
CA THR A 54 19.08 -53.81 -8.40
C THR A 54 18.30 -53.71 -9.70
N ILE A 55 17.07 -54.21 -9.69
CA ILE A 55 16.09 -54.09 -10.76
C ILE A 55 15.00 -53.10 -10.39
N LEU A 56 14.36 -52.49 -11.38
CA LEU A 56 13.12 -51.75 -11.22
C LEU A 56 12.01 -52.55 -11.90
N TYR A 57 10.90 -52.82 -11.22
CA TYR A 57 9.71 -53.45 -11.81
C TYR A 57 8.54 -52.47 -11.76
N THR A 58 7.85 -52.31 -12.89
CA THR A 58 6.69 -51.38 -12.99
C THR A 58 5.35 -52.09 -12.81
N GLY A 59 5.33 -53.43 -12.84
CA GLY A 59 4.15 -54.23 -12.58
C GLY A 59 4.45 -55.49 -11.77
N LYS A 60 3.41 -56.01 -11.11
CA LYS A 60 3.43 -57.28 -10.39
C LYS A 60 2.10 -57.99 -10.63
N SER A 61 2.14 -59.18 -11.21
CA SER A 61 0.95 -59.99 -11.52
C SER A 61 1.17 -61.43 -11.07
N GLY A 62 0.43 -61.85 -10.04
CA GLY A 62 0.70 -63.11 -9.34
C GLY A 62 2.15 -63.15 -8.85
N ASN A 63 2.88 -64.18 -9.27
CA ASN A 63 4.29 -64.38 -8.95
C ASN A 63 5.27 -63.75 -9.97
N ASN A 64 4.77 -63.01 -10.96
CA ASN A 64 5.59 -62.39 -11.99
C ASN A 64 5.77 -60.90 -11.75
N LEU A 65 7.02 -60.45 -11.69
CA LEU A 65 7.37 -59.04 -11.88
C LEU A 65 7.36 -58.74 -13.37
N THR A 66 6.75 -57.62 -13.77
CA THR A 66 6.63 -57.20 -15.17
C THR A 66 7.15 -55.79 -15.37
N GLY A 67 7.50 -55.45 -16.62
CA GLY A 67 8.13 -54.16 -16.94
C GLY A 67 9.46 -53.99 -16.21
N VAL A 68 10.20 -55.09 -16.07
CA VAL A 68 11.47 -55.10 -15.35
C VAL A 68 12.53 -54.40 -16.17
N THR A 69 13.13 -53.35 -15.59
CA THR A 69 14.37 -52.74 -16.03
C THR A 69 15.52 -53.40 -15.28
N ARG A 70 16.40 -54.09 -16.02
CA ARG A 70 17.61 -54.74 -15.52
C ARG A 70 18.74 -53.72 -15.34
N GLY A 71 19.66 -53.99 -14.42
CA GLY A 71 20.77 -53.11 -14.11
C GLY A 71 20.33 -51.70 -13.72
N PHE A 72 19.18 -51.55 -13.07
CA PHE A 72 18.71 -50.25 -12.58
C PHE A 72 19.75 -49.63 -11.64
N GLN A 73 20.38 -50.47 -10.83
CA GLN A 73 21.73 -50.23 -10.31
C GLN A 73 22.57 -51.50 -10.39
N GLY A 74 23.88 -51.34 -10.55
CA GLY A 74 24.79 -52.45 -10.80
C GLY A 74 24.76 -52.91 -12.26
N VAL A 75 25.28 -54.10 -12.52
CA VAL A 75 25.39 -54.66 -13.88
C VAL A 75 24.37 -55.78 -14.06
N ALA A 76 23.57 -55.69 -15.11
CA ALA A 76 22.62 -56.73 -15.46
C ALA A 76 23.32 -58.07 -15.69
N SER A 77 22.93 -59.10 -14.92
CA SER A 77 23.62 -60.40 -14.90
C SER A 77 22.67 -61.57 -15.18
N SER A 78 23.25 -62.73 -15.53
CA SER A 78 22.50 -63.99 -15.58
C SER A 78 22.43 -64.58 -14.18
N TRP A 79 21.23 -65.01 -13.77
CA TRP A 79 20.98 -65.55 -12.44
C TRP A 79 20.35 -66.93 -12.56
N GLY A 80 20.84 -67.89 -11.77
CA GLY A 80 20.28 -69.23 -11.73
C GLY A 80 18.92 -69.26 -11.02
N ALA A 81 18.15 -70.33 -11.24
CA ALA A 81 16.98 -70.60 -10.40
C ALA A 81 17.39 -70.65 -8.92
N ASN A 82 16.48 -70.27 -8.03
CA ASN A 82 16.69 -70.16 -6.58
C ASN A 82 17.62 -69.01 -6.14
N SER A 83 18.06 -68.14 -7.05
CA SER A 83 18.77 -66.91 -6.65
C SER A 83 17.86 -66.03 -5.80
N LYS A 84 18.40 -65.49 -4.70
CA LYS A 84 17.65 -64.66 -3.75
C LYS A 84 17.20 -63.36 -4.39
N VAL A 85 15.97 -62.96 -4.06
CA VAL A 85 15.39 -61.68 -4.45
C VAL A 85 14.70 -61.07 -3.25
N ALA A 86 15.05 -59.83 -2.91
CA ALA A 86 14.45 -59.09 -1.81
C ALA A 86 14.40 -57.59 -2.13
N ARG A 87 13.63 -56.81 -1.37
CA ARG A 87 13.56 -55.36 -1.60
C ARG A 87 14.89 -54.67 -1.30
N HIS A 88 15.51 -55.03 -0.17
CA HIS A 88 16.72 -54.43 0.39
C HIS A 88 16.68 -52.89 0.50
N PHE A 89 17.67 -52.31 1.18
CA PHE A 89 17.94 -50.87 1.11
C PHE A 89 19.11 -50.67 0.16
N THR A 90 18.91 -49.86 -0.87
CA THR A 90 19.85 -49.71 -2.00
C THR A 90 20.53 -48.34 -2.00
N ALA A 91 21.57 -48.17 -2.81
CA ALA A 91 22.17 -46.87 -3.05
C ALA A 91 21.15 -45.87 -3.63
N TYR A 92 20.23 -46.34 -4.48
CA TYR A 92 19.17 -45.50 -5.05
C TYR A 92 18.29 -44.93 -3.95
N ASP A 93 17.93 -45.71 -2.93
CA ASP A 93 17.10 -45.24 -1.81
C ASP A 93 17.80 -44.11 -1.06
N TYR A 94 19.08 -44.30 -0.73
CA TYR A 94 19.89 -43.30 -0.04
C TYR A 94 20.06 -42.01 -0.86
N ASP A 95 20.47 -42.15 -2.13
CA ASP A 95 20.76 -41.01 -2.99
C ASP A 95 19.49 -40.24 -3.35
N THR A 96 18.38 -40.93 -3.61
CA THR A 96 17.07 -40.31 -3.87
C THR A 96 16.60 -39.54 -2.65
N LEU A 97 16.67 -40.15 -1.45
CA LEU A 97 16.31 -39.46 -0.21
C LEU A 97 17.15 -38.19 -0.02
N ARG A 98 18.47 -38.31 -0.15
CA ARG A 98 19.40 -37.18 0.00
C ARG A 98 19.15 -36.09 -1.04
N ALA A 99 18.97 -36.46 -2.31
CA ALA A 99 18.68 -35.51 -3.39
C ALA A 99 17.35 -34.79 -3.16
N ASN A 100 16.30 -35.51 -2.73
CA ASN A 100 15.01 -34.91 -2.41
C ASN A 100 15.07 -33.96 -1.21
N ILE A 101 15.88 -34.27 -0.18
CA ILE A 101 16.11 -33.39 0.96
C ILE A 101 16.83 -32.12 0.50
N VAL A 102 17.94 -32.25 -0.23
CA VAL A 102 18.70 -31.09 -0.74
C VAL A 102 17.82 -30.20 -1.63
N ASP A 103 17.02 -30.79 -2.52
CA ASP A 103 16.07 -30.03 -3.34
C ASP A 103 15.03 -29.30 -2.47
N HIS A 104 14.52 -29.95 -1.41
CA HIS A 104 13.61 -29.31 -0.47
C HIS A 104 14.26 -28.13 0.24
N GLU A 105 15.52 -28.25 0.67
CA GLU A 105 16.27 -27.15 1.30
C GLU A 105 16.41 -25.95 0.36
N THR A 106 16.62 -26.16 -0.95
CA THR A 106 16.69 -25.05 -1.92
C THR A 106 15.37 -24.30 -2.12
N ARG A 107 14.24 -24.91 -1.74
CA ARG A 107 12.89 -24.33 -1.87
C ARG A 107 12.44 -23.58 -0.61
N LEU A 108 13.16 -23.72 0.50
CA LEU A 108 12.87 -23.01 1.74
C LEU A 108 13.48 -21.61 1.71
N ALA A 109 12.81 -20.66 2.37
CA ALA A 109 13.37 -19.34 2.58
C ALA A 109 14.54 -19.40 3.60
N PRO A 110 15.61 -18.59 3.44
CA PRO A 110 16.66 -18.49 4.43
C PRO A 110 16.11 -18.09 5.81
N LEU A 111 16.63 -18.72 6.87
CA LEU A 111 16.22 -18.38 8.25
C LEU A 111 16.62 -16.94 8.61
N THR A 112 17.81 -16.53 8.18
CA THR A 112 18.33 -15.18 8.38
C THR A 112 18.03 -14.34 7.14
N SER A 113 17.30 -13.24 7.34
CA SER A 113 16.96 -12.28 6.27
C SER A 113 16.28 -12.93 5.06
N PRO A 114 15.12 -13.60 5.24
CA PRO A 114 14.38 -14.15 4.12
C PRO A 114 13.98 -13.04 3.14
N ALA A 115 14.18 -13.30 1.84
CA ALA A 115 13.57 -12.49 0.78
C ALA A 115 12.15 -13.02 0.53
N PHE A 116 11.13 -12.22 0.83
CA PHE A 116 9.75 -12.57 0.51
C PHE A 116 9.47 -12.35 -0.98
N THR A 117 8.79 -13.29 -1.63
CA THR A 117 8.37 -13.21 -3.03
C THR A 117 6.86 -13.40 -3.15
N GLY A 118 6.25 -12.94 -4.25
CA GLY A 118 4.80 -12.94 -4.43
C GLY A 118 4.09 -11.94 -3.50
N THR A 119 2.95 -12.34 -2.94
CA THR A 119 2.13 -11.52 -2.02
C THR A 119 2.14 -12.14 -0.62
N PRO A 120 3.17 -11.89 0.21
CA PRO A 120 3.26 -12.48 1.53
C PRO A 120 2.13 -11.99 2.45
N THR A 121 1.56 -12.90 3.23
CA THR A 121 0.55 -12.58 4.24
C THR A 121 1.12 -12.78 5.64
N ALA A 122 0.80 -11.87 6.57
CA ALA A 122 1.08 -12.04 7.98
C ALA A 122 -0.18 -11.68 8.79
N PRO A 123 -0.35 -12.20 10.02
CA PRO A 123 -1.43 -11.77 10.91
C PRO A 123 -1.35 -10.26 11.17
N THR A 124 -2.49 -9.57 11.09
CA THR A 124 -2.56 -8.15 11.43
C THR A 124 -2.52 -7.99 12.94
N ALA A 125 -1.45 -7.37 13.46
CA ALA A 125 -1.31 -7.07 14.87
C ALA A 125 -2.29 -5.98 15.33
N ALA A 126 -2.43 -5.80 16.64
CA ALA A 126 -3.19 -4.70 17.20
C ALA A 126 -2.49 -3.36 16.95
N THR A 127 -3.24 -2.25 16.87
CA THR A 127 -2.69 -0.91 16.60
C THR A 127 -1.69 -0.42 17.67
N ALA A 128 -1.83 -0.90 18.90
CA ALA A 128 -0.92 -0.60 20.01
C ALA A 128 0.42 -1.35 19.95
N THR A 129 0.61 -2.31 19.04
CA THR A 129 1.84 -3.10 18.94
C THR A 129 3.05 -2.24 18.53
N ASN A 130 4.17 -2.40 19.24
CA ASN A 130 5.43 -1.67 19.08
C ASN A 130 6.68 -2.57 19.24
N ASN A 131 6.63 -3.77 18.69
CA ASN A 131 7.72 -4.76 18.75
C ASN A 131 8.23 -5.10 17.34
N THR A 132 9.03 -6.16 17.23
CA THR A 132 9.69 -6.59 15.99
C THR A 132 8.81 -7.47 15.07
N LEU A 133 7.50 -7.50 15.29
CA LEU A 133 6.58 -8.19 14.38
C LEU A 133 6.56 -7.53 13.00
N ILE A 134 6.29 -8.32 11.97
CA ILE A 134 6.09 -7.81 10.60
C ILE A 134 4.83 -6.91 10.61
N ALA A 135 4.99 -5.67 10.15
CA ALA A 135 3.86 -4.77 9.97
C ALA A 135 3.10 -5.11 8.69
N THR A 136 1.81 -5.44 8.80
CA THR A 136 0.93 -5.60 7.64
C THR A 136 0.46 -4.25 7.12
N THR A 137 0.09 -4.18 5.84
CA THR A 137 -0.48 -2.95 5.25
C THR A 137 -1.75 -2.50 5.98
N ALA A 138 -2.59 -3.43 6.43
CA ALA A 138 -3.78 -3.15 7.23
C ALA A 138 -3.45 -2.50 8.58
N LEU A 139 -2.40 -2.96 9.28
CA LEU A 139 -1.95 -2.34 10.52
C LEU A 139 -1.46 -0.90 10.29
N VAL A 140 -0.66 -0.70 9.22
CA VAL A 140 -0.12 0.63 8.88
C VAL A 140 -1.26 1.59 8.56
N GLN A 141 -2.24 1.18 7.75
CA GLN A 141 -3.42 2.00 7.44
C GLN A 141 -4.18 2.37 8.72
N ALA A 142 -4.46 1.40 9.59
CA ALA A 142 -5.17 1.67 10.85
C ALA A 142 -4.41 2.63 11.77
N LYS A 143 -3.07 2.57 11.82
CA LYS A 143 -2.26 3.53 12.58
C LYS A 143 -2.32 4.94 11.97
N ILE A 144 -2.31 5.04 10.64
CA ILE A 144 -2.44 6.33 9.93
C ILE A 144 -3.81 6.94 10.22
N ASP A 145 -4.89 6.17 10.07
CA ASP A 145 -6.26 6.64 10.31
C ASP A 145 -6.43 7.14 11.76
N LEU A 146 -5.90 6.39 12.73
CA LEU A 146 -5.90 6.80 14.14
C LEU A 146 -5.09 8.08 14.39
N ALA A 147 -3.92 8.21 13.77
CA ALA A 147 -3.08 9.41 13.91
C ALA A 147 -3.77 10.65 13.31
N ILE A 148 -4.42 10.51 12.16
CA ILE A 148 -5.21 11.56 11.52
C ILE A 148 -6.41 11.92 12.39
N ALA A 149 -7.16 10.93 12.90
CA ALA A 149 -8.29 11.18 13.79
C ALA A 149 -7.85 11.96 15.04
N ASN A 150 -6.76 11.57 15.68
CA ASN A 150 -6.24 12.28 16.86
C ASN A 150 -5.78 13.72 16.54
N LEU A 151 -5.17 13.93 15.37
CA LEU A 151 -4.78 15.27 14.91
C LEU A 151 -6.00 16.14 14.64
N ILE A 152 -7.02 15.58 13.97
CA ILE A 152 -8.24 16.28 13.63
C ILE A 152 -9.06 16.54 14.88
N ASP A 153 -9.22 15.61 15.81
CA ASP A 153 -10.08 15.76 17.01
C ASP A 153 -9.71 16.98 17.87
N SER A 154 -8.45 17.42 17.81
CA SER A 154 -7.98 18.65 18.49
C SER A 154 -8.31 19.96 17.74
N ALA A 155 -8.81 19.88 16.50
CA ALA A 155 -8.95 21.00 15.57
C ALA A 155 -10.40 21.48 15.25
N PRO A 156 -11.53 20.75 15.40
CA PRO A 156 -12.82 21.20 14.90
C PRO A 156 -13.23 22.58 15.41
N GLY A 157 -13.12 22.85 16.72
CA GLY A 157 -13.46 24.16 17.28
C GLY A 157 -12.54 25.28 16.80
N ALA A 158 -11.24 25.00 16.62
CA ALA A 158 -10.29 25.98 16.10
C ALA A 158 -10.52 26.26 14.61
N LEU A 159 -10.82 25.23 13.81
CA LEU A 159 -11.08 25.35 12.38
C LEU A 159 -12.41 26.07 12.12
N ASP A 160 -13.43 25.80 12.94
CA ASP A 160 -14.69 26.53 12.96
C ASP A 160 -14.47 28.01 13.29
N THR A 161 -13.71 28.30 14.36
CA THR A 161 -13.34 29.68 14.74
C THR A 161 -12.60 30.41 13.62
N LEU A 162 -11.66 29.74 12.92
CA LEU A 162 -10.94 30.34 11.80
C LEU A 162 -11.85 30.60 10.59
N ASN A 163 -12.82 29.73 10.32
CA ASN A 163 -13.82 29.92 9.27
C ASN A 163 -14.80 31.06 9.61
N GLU A 164 -15.27 31.13 10.85
CA GLU A 164 -16.09 32.24 11.35
C GLU A 164 -15.35 33.57 11.27
N LEU A 165 -14.07 33.60 11.63
CA LEU A 165 -13.24 34.80 11.51
C LEU A 165 -13.03 35.20 10.04
N ALA A 166 -12.73 34.26 9.15
CA ALA A 166 -12.59 34.53 7.71
C ALA A 166 -13.89 35.12 7.14
N ALA A 167 -15.03 34.51 7.46
CA ALA A 167 -16.35 35.00 7.06
C ALA A 167 -16.67 36.38 7.67
N ALA A 168 -16.36 36.61 8.94
CA ALA A 168 -16.53 37.91 9.61
C ALA A 168 -15.67 39.01 8.98
N MET A 169 -14.54 38.64 8.39
CA MET A 169 -13.65 39.51 7.61
C MET A 169 -14.03 39.57 6.12
N GLY A 170 -15.15 38.95 5.73
CA GLY A 170 -15.69 39.00 4.37
C GLY A 170 -14.91 38.17 3.35
N ASP A 171 -14.17 37.16 3.80
CA ASP A 171 -13.28 36.33 2.97
C ASP A 171 -12.32 37.16 2.10
N ASP A 172 -11.94 38.35 2.57
CA ASP A 172 -11.17 39.33 1.80
C ASP A 172 -9.65 39.06 1.92
N PRO A 173 -8.98 38.58 0.85
CA PRO A 173 -7.54 38.32 0.88
C PRO A 173 -6.70 39.60 1.05
N ASN A 174 -7.30 40.76 0.79
CA ASN A 174 -6.70 42.07 0.89
C ASN A 174 -7.35 42.92 1.99
N PHE A 175 -7.92 42.29 3.03
CA PHE A 175 -8.65 42.98 4.10
C PHE A 175 -7.95 44.26 4.60
N ALA A 176 -6.64 44.19 4.85
CA ALA A 176 -5.85 45.34 5.28
C ALA A 176 -5.90 46.51 4.28
N ALA A 177 -5.79 46.24 2.98
CA ALA A 177 -5.87 47.24 1.93
C ALA A 177 -7.30 47.78 1.76
N THR A 178 -8.30 46.90 1.80
CA THR A 178 -9.72 47.29 1.73
C THR A 178 -10.09 48.23 2.87
N VAL A 179 -9.72 47.88 4.11
CA VAL A 179 -9.94 48.73 5.29
C VAL A 179 -9.16 50.04 5.17
N THR A 180 -7.89 49.98 4.75
CA THR A 180 -7.08 51.20 4.55
C THR A 180 -7.70 52.14 3.52
N ASN A 181 -8.19 51.61 2.40
CA ASN A 181 -8.86 52.38 1.36
C ASN A 181 -10.19 52.97 1.88
N ALA A 182 -10.99 52.18 2.60
CA ALA A 182 -12.24 52.65 3.20
C ALA A 182 -12.02 53.77 4.22
N ILE A 183 -10.93 53.71 4.99
CA ILE A 183 -10.51 54.76 5.92
C ILE A 183 -10.00 55.98 5.16
N ALA A 184 -9.23 55.81 4.08
CA ALA A 184 -8.70 56.90 3.28
C ALA A 184 -9.79 57.74 2.57
N LEU A 185 -10.96 57.14 2.30
CA LEU A 185 -12.14 57.86 1.80
C LEU A 185 -12.84 58.70 2.87
N LYS A 186 -12.53 58.51 4.15
CA LYS A 186 -13.06 59.36 5.22
C LYS A 186 -12.32 60.69 5.22
N LEU A 187 -13.05 61.76 5.52
CA LEU A 187 -12.49 63.09 5.61
C LEU A 187 -11.48 63.16 6.75
N ASN A 188 -10.25 63.57 6.44
CA ASN A 188 -9.23 63.80 7.46
C ASN A 188 -9.54 65.12 8.18
N SER A 189 -9.95 65.01 9.46
CA SER A 189 -10.31 66.16 10.31
C SER A 189 -9.19 67.21 10.40
N SER A 190 -7.92 66.77 10.41
CA SER A 190 -6.77 67.67 10.46
C SER A 190 -6.46 68.35 9.12
N ALA A 191 -6.96 67.80 8.01
CA ALA A 191 -6.82 68.38 6.67
C ALA A 191 -8.05 69.17 6.22
N TYR A 192 -9.14 69.15 7.00
CA TYR A 192 -10.35 69.90 6.69
C TYR A 192 -10.25 71.32 7.22
N THR A 193 -10.04 72.26 6.31
CA THR A 193 -9.76 73.67 6.63
C THR A 193 -11.05 74.51 6.63
N ALA A 194 -10.97 75.73 7.17
CA ALA A 194 -12.06 76.70 7.06
C ALA A 194 -12.42 77.01 5.58
N ALA A 195 -11.46 76.91 4.66
CA ALA A 195 -11.71 77.08 3.23
C ALA A 195 -12.54 75.92 2.64
N ASP A 196 -12.33 74.68 3.11
CA ASP A 196 -13.13 73.53 2.69
C ASP A 196 -14.58 73.63 3.21
N VAL A 197 -14.75 74.16 4.42
CA VAL A 197 -16.08 74.48 4.98
C VAL A 197 -16.78 75.53 4.12
N LEU A 198 -16.09 76.62 3.78
CA LEU A 198 -16.63 77.68 2.94
C LEU A 198 -17.01 77.15 1.54
N ALA A 199 -16.17 76.32 0.93
CA ALA A 199 -16.45 75.72 -0.38
C ALA A 199 -17.71 74.85 -0.36
N LYS A 200 -17.94 74.07 0.71
CA LYS A 200 -19.19 73.33 0.86
C LYS A 200 -20.38 74.25 1.11
N LEU A 201 -20.21 75.31 1.89
CA LEU A 201 -21.29 76.28 2.17
C LEU A 201 -21.74 77.01 0.90
N LEU A 202 -20.80 77.39 0.02
CA LEU A 202 -21.07 77.98 -1.29
C LEU A 202 -21.86 77.05 -2.22
N THR A 203 -21.69 75.72 -2.12
CA THR A 203 -22.53 74.79 -2.91
C THR A 203 -23.97 74.71 -2.41
N VAL A 204 -24.22 75.18 -1.19
CA VAL A 204 -25.56 75.34 -0.62
C VAL A 204 -26.10 76.75 -0.89
N ASP A 205 -25.28 77.72 -1.30
CA ASP A 205 -25.68 79.06 -1.79
C ASP A 205 -26.17 78.98 -3.25
N GLY A 206 -27.25 78.22 -3.47
CA GLY A 206 -27.88 78.11 -4.79
C GLY A 206 -29.39 78.13 -4.66
N THR A 207 -30.08 78.77 -5.61
CA THR A 207 -31.55 78.74 -5.70
C THR A 207 -32.07 77.31 -5.60
N GLY A 208 -32.82 77.02 -4.54
CA GLY A 208 -33.44 75.71 -4.28
C GLY A 208 -32.84 74.92 -3.11
N SER A 209 -31.77 75.38 -2.47
CA SER A 209 -31.16 74.70 -1.33
C SER A 209 -31.91 74.88 0.00
N GLY A 210 -32.69 75.96 0.14
CA GLY A 210 -33.38 76.35 1.38
C GLY A 210 -32.46 76.90 2.48
N LEU A 211 -31.15 77.03 2.21
CA LEU A 211 -30.16 77.64 3.08
C LEU A 211 -29.43 78.71 2.25
N ASP A 212 -29.79 79.97 2.43
CA ASP A 212 -29.23 81.12 1.73
C ASP A 212 -28.24 81.83 2.66
N ALA A 213 -26.94 81.60 2.49
CA ALA A 213 -25.92 82.16 3.38
C ALA A 213 -25.77 83.70 3.24
N GLU A 214 -26.29 84.26 2.14
CA GLU A 214 -26.20 85.66 1.72
C GLU A 214 -27.52 86.43 1.94
N MET A 215 -28.61 85.74 2.25
CA MET A 215 -29.90 86.38 2.50
C MET A 215 -30.10 86.59 4.00
N VAL A 216 -30.57 87.78 4.37
CA VAL A 216 -30.94 88.10 5.76
C VAL A 216 -32.45 88.24 5.81
N GLY A 217 -33.12 87.28 6.45
CA GLY A 217 -34.57 87.26 6.55
C GLY A 217 -35.31 87.05 5.23
N GLY A 218 -34.72 86.27 4.30
CA GLY A 218 -35.35 85.96 3.00
C GLY A 218 -35.22 87.06 1.95
N HIS A 219 -34.37 88.07 2.16
CA HIS A 219 -34.06 89.13 1.20
C HIS A 219 -32.57 89.16 0.81
N HIS A 220 -32.28 89.37 -0.47
CA HIS A 220 -30.92 89.48 -1.01
C HIS A 220 -30.33 90.87 -0.69
N ILE A 221 -29.13 90.92 -0.13
CA ILE A 221 -28.42 92.19 0.14
C ILE A 221 -27.52 92.52 -1.05
N THR A 222 -27.87 93.53 -1.84
CA THR A 222 -27.04 94.02 -2.95
C THR A 222 -26.27 95.27 -2.50
N THR A 223 -24.94 95.26 -2.57
CA THR A 223 -24.13 96.47 -2.37
C THR A 223 -23.84 97.11 -3.72
N SER A 224 -23.96 98.44 -3.82
CA SER A 224 -23.69 99.17 -5.06
C SER A 224 -22.56 100.18 -4.85
N SER A 225 -21.67 100.30 -5.83
CA SER A 225 -20.56 101.27 -5.82
C SER A 225 -20.97 102.66 -6.32
N SER A 226 -22.19 102.80 -6.83
CA SER A 226 -22.80 104.07 -7.23
C SER A 226 -23.75 104.56 -6.14
N ALA A 227 -23.34 105.59 -5.40
CA ALA A 227 -24.17 106.19 -4.37
C ALA A 227 -25.51 106.68 -4.97
N PRO A 228 -26.68 106.23 -4.47
CA PRO A 228 -27.88 107.04 -4.63
C PRO A 228 -27.62 108.37 -3.89
N SER A 229 -28.00 109.48 -4.53
CA SER A 229 -27.75 110.86 -4.10
C SER A 229 -27.67 111.04 -2.57
N GLY A 230 -26.44 111.15 -2.02
CA GLY A 230 -26.20 111.58 -0.63
C GLY A 230 -25.47 110.62 0.33
N GLY A 231 -25.05 109.43 -0.11
CA GLY A 231 -24.35 108.45 0.74
C GLY A 231 -22.83 108.68 0.93
N VAL A 232 -22.27 108.23 2.05
CA VAL A 232 -20.81 108.13 2.27
C VAL A 232 -20.30 106.69 2.05
N ASN A 233 -18.99 106.55 1.82
CA ASN A 233 -18.36 105.25 1.56
C ASN A 233 -18.41 104.38 2.83
N GLY A 234 -19.19 103.30 2.81
CA GLY A 234 -19.41 102.39 3.95
C GLY A 234 -20.88 102.14 4.31
N ASP A 235 -21.82 102.89 3.74
CA ASP A 235 -23.27 102.72 4.00
C ASP A 235 -23.89 101.55 3.18
N ILE A 236 -24.81 100.79 3.80
CA ILE A 236 -25.62 99.74 3.16
C ILE A 236 -26.99 100.32 2.78
N TRP A 237 -27.39 100.18 1.51
CA TRP A 237 -28.66 100.71 0.99
C TRP A 237 -29.64 99.59 0.69
N ILE A 238 -30.85 99.67 1.23
CA ILE A 238 -31.94 98.71 0.98
C ILE A 238 -33.02 99.44 0.20
N GLN A 239 -33.28 99.02 -1.05
CA GLN A 239 -34.47 99.44 -1.80
C GLN A 239 -35.67 98.63 -1.29
N PHE A 240 -36.71 99.33 -0.86
CA PHE A 240 -38.02 98.75 -0.57
C PHE A 240 -38.90 98.78 -1.82
#